data_AF-A0A1V2PBW3-F1
#
_entry.id   AF-A0A1V2PBW3-F1
#
_cell.length_a   1.000
_cell.length_b   1.000
_cell.length_c   1.000
_cell.angle_alpha   90.00
_cell.angle_beta   90.00
_cell.angle_gamma   90.00
#
_symmetry.space_group_name_H-M   'P 1'
#
loop_
_entity.id
_entity.type
_entity.pdbx_description
1 polymer ?
#
loop_
_entity_poly.entity_id
_entity_poly.type
_entity_poly.pdbx_seq_one_letter_code
_entity_poly.pdbx_strand_id
1 'polypeptide(L)'
;MTWVAAPPPGAYQRGRGGYRRRPYAGPPAYPTPPRWGFPSVAWRWPTSVPGARPEVPAPVDRVRYVAKHAIAMLWLLAGLAVVAAGSEIWRYVLLLRSRYGALSSGVVSASDTFVYTGAILALAVGALAVALTIWWLHVARQAAAEVAGYSSGRTTRQFFWGMLLPGINLAVAGSVFAELEHAAERRDREDRPKPGRLVKWWWGLWIADGVLTAVTIIWRFRGGVQAQADGVVLAILTDLLGAAVAVLTILLIRRLVKLLAPIDAATLRPMRVVRVADAPEPPLRATRAFGSTR
;
A
#
# COMPACT_ATOMS: atom_id res chain seq x y z
N MET A 1 -73.32 -26.22 19.60
CA MET A 1 -72.27 -25.46 20.31
C MET A 1 -71.17 -25.15 19.31
N THR A 2 -71.01 -23.87 18.98
CA THR A 2 -70.16 -23.45 17.85
C THR A 2 -68.90 -22.84 18.43
N TRP A 3 -67.78 -23.57 18.34
CA TRP A 3 -66.47 -23.03 18.70
C TRP A 3 -66.06 -22.00 17.66
N VAL A 4 -65.61 -20.82 18.11
CA VAL A 4 -65.04 -19.79 17.25
C VAL A 4 -63.66 -19.44 17.79
N ALA A 5 -62.64 -19.61 16.94
CA ALA A 5 -61.27 -19.24 17.28
C ALA A 5 -61.13 -17.71 17.21
N ALA A 6 -60.94 -17.07 18.37
CA ALA A 6 -60.58 -15.66 18.45
C ALA A 6 -59.05 -15.53 18.63
N PRO A 7 -58.38 -14.62 17.90
CA PRO A 7 -56.95 -14.40 18.04
C PRO A 7 -56.61 -13.75 19.40
N PRO A 8 -55.40 -13.99 19.93
CA PRO A 8 -55.00 -13.47 21.23
C PRO A 8 -54.95 -11.93 21.26
N PRO A 9 -55.26 -11.32 22.42
CA PRO A 9 -55.24 -9.85 22.56
C PRO A 9 -53.84 -9.30 22.25
N GLY A 10 -53.74 -8.38 21.28
CA GLY A 10 -52.47 -7.78 20.85
C GLY A 10 -51.98 -8.20 19.46
N ALA A 11 -52.68 -9.08 18.75
CA ALA A 11 -52.47 -9.31 17.32
C ALA A 11 -53.08 -8.15 16.50
N TYR A 12 -52.44 -6.98 16.55
CA TYR A 12 -52.88 -5.80 15.79
C TYR A 12 -52.95 -6.11 14.29
N GLN A 13 -53.97 -5.55 13.63
CA GLN A 13 -53.98 -5.41 12.18
C GLN A 13 -52.74 -4.61 11.78
N ARG A 14 -51.75 -5.27 11.16
CA ARG A 14 -50.70 -4.56 10.44
C ARG A 14 -51.39 -3.62 9.46
N GLY A 15 -51.22 -2.32 9.67
CA GLY A 15 -51.76 -1.30 8.79
C GLY A 15 -51.44 -1.66 7.34
N ARG A 16 -52.44 -1.57 6.47
CA ARG A 16 -52.31 -1.75 5.02
C ARG A 16 -51.48 -0.60 4.45
N GLY A 17 -50.20 -0.52 4.83
CA GLY A 17 -49.19 0.21 4.06
C GLY A 17 -49.09 -0.52 2.73
N GLY A 18 -49.57 0.14 1.67
CA GLY A 18 -49.61 -0.41 0.32
C GLY A 18 -48.22 -0.77 -0.17
N TYR A 19 -47.78 -2.00 0.12
CA TYR A 19 -46.75 -2.63 -0.67
C TYR A 19 -47.33 -2.81 -2.07
N ARG A 20 -46.93 -1.93 -3.00
CA ARG A 20 -47.10 -2.18 -4.43
C ARG A 20 -46.57 -3.59 -4.69
N ARG A 21 -47.48 -4.52 -5.03
CA ARG A 21 -47.12 -5.87 -5.47
C ARG A 21 -46.23 -5.70 -6.69
N ARG A 22 -44.92 -5.85 -6.50
CA ARG A 22 -43.99 -5.91 -7.62
C ARG A 22 -44.35 -7.16 -8.44
N PRO A 23 -44.42 -7.08 -9.77
CA PRO A 23 -44.61 -8.25 -10.62
C PRO A 23 -43.55 -9.31 -10.29
N TYR A 24 -43.95 -10.58 -10.30
CA TYR A 24 -43.04 -11.70 -10.07
C TYR A 24 -41.93 -11.69 -11.12
N ALA A 25 -40.69 -11.46 -10.70
CA ALA A 25 -39.54 -11.29 -11.60
C ALA A 25 -38.90 -12.62 -12.05
N GLY A 26 -39.63 -13.74 -11.92
CA GLY A 26 -39.13 -15.08 -12.16
C GLY A 26 -38.47 -15.73 -10.93
N PRO A 27 -38.11 -17.02 -11.03
CA PRO A 27 -37.35 -17.70 -9.98
C PRO A 27 -35.98 -17.04 -9.80
N PRO A 28 -35.37 -17.11 -8.60
CA PRO A 28 -34.03 -16.58 -8.37
C PRO A 28 -33.05 -17.19 -9.38
N ALA A 29 -32.43 -16.35 -10.21
CA ALA A 29 -31.39 -16.77 -11.13
C ALA A 29 -30.10 -16.99 -10.33
N TYR A 30 -29.73 -18.25 -10.11
CA TYR A 30 -28.46 -18.60 -9.51
C TYR A 30 -27.40 -18.75 -10.60
N PRO A 31 -26.23 -18.11 -10.48
CA PRO A 31 -25.14 -18.26 -11.45
C PRO A 31 -24.54 -19.68 -11.45
N THR A 32 -24.84 -20.49 -10.43
CA THR A 32 -24.44 -21.90 -10.34
C THR A 32 -25.57 -22.72 -9.68
N PRO A 33 -25.72 -24.02 -10.00
CA PRO A 33 -26.72 -24.88 -9.37
C PRO A 33 -26.54 -24.89 -7.84
N PRO A 34 -27.60 -24.61 -7.06
CA PRO A 34 -27.51 -24.58 -5.59
C PRO A 34 -27.20 -25.98 -5.06
N ARG A 35 -26.11 -26.11 -4.29
CA ARG A 35 -25.69 -27.37 -3.66
C ARG A 35 -26.24 -27.48 -2.23
N TRP A 36 -27.57 -27.41 -2.07
CA TRP A 36 -28.24 -27.52 -0.76
C TRP A 36 -28.21 -28.92 -0.13
N GLY A 37 -27.40 -29.84 -0.68
CA GLY A 37 -27.07 -31.09 0.00
C GLY A 37 -26.07 -30.83 1.13
N PHE A 38 -26.26 -31.46 2.28
CA PHE A 38 -25.27 -31.47 3.34
C PHE A 38 -23.97 -32.10 2.79
N PRO A 39 -22.84 -31.36 2.73
CA PRO A 39 -21.58 -31.95 2.34
C PRO A 39 -21.20 -33.03 3.36
N SER A 40 -20.94 -34.25 2.91
CA SER A 40 -20.56 -35.39 3.77
C SER A 40 -19.13 -35.30 4.33
N VAL A 41 -18.57 -34.10 4.48
CA VAL A 41 -17.17 -33.93 4.86
C VAL A 41 -17.04 -32.93 6.00
N ALA A 42 -16.77 -33.46 7.19
CA ALA A 42 -16.30 -32.69 8.33
C ALA A 42 -15.04 -31.92 7.94
N TRP A 43 -15.08 -30.59 8.06
CA TRP A 43 -13.94 -29.69 7.90
C TRP A 43 -13.35 -29.57 6.47
N ARG A 44 -13.97 -28.70 5.66
CA ARG A 44 -13.25 -27.94 4.62
C ARG A 44 -13.24 -26.47 5.02
N TRP A 45 -12.10 -25.80 4.83
CA TRP A 45 -12.08 -24.33 4.80
C TRP A 45 -13.14 -23.84 3.81
N PRO A 46 -13.90 -22.78 4.09
CA PRO A 46 -14.99 -22.33 3.23
C PRO A 46 -14.43 -21.72 1.93
N THR A 47 -13.89 -22.54 1.02
CA THR A 47 -13.23 -22.07 -0.21
C THR A 47 -14.20 -21.70 -1.32
N SER A 48 -15.50 -21.61 -1.03
CA SER A 48 -16.57 -21.02 -1.86
C SER A 48 -17.88 -21.66 -1.40
N VAL A 49 -18.59 -21.00 -0.48
CA VAL A 49 -20.03 -21.25 -0.37
C VAL A 49 -20.65 -20.64 -1.63
N PRO A 50 -21.41 -21.38 -2.46
CA PRO A 50 -22.13 -20.78 -3.58
C PRO A 50 -23.07 -19.68 -3.06
N GLY A 51 -22.78 -18.42 -3.42
CA GLY A 51 -23.49 -17.24 -2.91
C GLY A 51 -22.74 -16.42 -1.86
N ALA A 52 -21.66 -16.95 -1.26
CA ALA A 52 -20.69 -16.10 -0.58
C ALA A 52 -19.94 -15.31 -1.66
N ARG A 53 -19.94 -13.98 -1.54
CA ARG A 53 -19.08 -13.12 -2.38
C ARG A 53 -17.66 -13.66 -2.29
N PRO A 54 -16.86 -13.64 -3.39
CA PRO A 54 -15.43 -13.93 -3.30
C PRO A 54 -14.90 -13.18 -2.09
N GLU A 55 -14.30 -13.90 -1.15
CA GLU A 55 -13.75 -13.30 0.06
C GLU A 55 -12.74 -12.27 -0.44
N VAL A 56 -13.12 -11.00 -0.38
CA VAL A 56 -12.27 -9.92 -0.87
C VAL A 56 -10.99 -10.07 -0.05
N PRO A 57 -9.81 -10.19 -0.69
CA PRO A 57 -8.57 -10.38 0.04
C PRO A 57 -8.53 -9.39 1.20
N ALA A 58 -8.25 -9.89 2.41
CA ALA A 58 -8.26 -9.05 3.59
C ALA A 58 -7.43 -7.79 3.27
N PRO A 59 -7.88 -6.58 3.61
CA PRO A 59 -7.18 -5.35 3.21
C PRO A 59 -5.68 -5.36 3.57
N VAL A 60 -5.34 -6.07 4.64
CA VAL A 60 -3.98 -6.41 5.09
C VAL A 60 -3.15 -7.21 4.05
N ASP A 61 -3.73 -8.19 3.36
CA ASP A 61 -3.06 -8.96 2.30
C ASP A 61 -2.76 -8.09 1.09
N ARG A 62 -3.68 -7.18 0.74
CA ARG A 62 -3.49 -6.21 -0.34
C ARG A 62 -2.35 -5.26 -0.01
N VAL A 63 -2.23 -4.80 1.25
CA VAL A 63 -1.09 -3.99 1.72
C VAL A 63 0.22 -4.71 1.46
N ARG A 64 0.34 -6.00 1.82
CA ARG A 64 1.57 -6.80 1.64
C ARG A 64 1.92 -6.99 0.16
N TYR A 65 0.92 -7.32 -0.66
CA TYR A 65 1.11 -7.55 -2.09
C TYR A 65 1.60 -6.28 -2.80
N VAL A 66 0.94 -5.14 -2.57
CA VAL A 66 1.34 -3.87 -3.18
C VAL A 66 2.70 -3.40 -2.63
N ALA A 67 2.97 -3.62 -1.32
CA ALA A 67 4.26 -3.27 -0.72
C ALA A 67 5.43 -3.99 -1.41
N LYS A 68 5.27 -5.27 -1.77
CA LYS A 68 6.31 -6.04 -2.45
C LYS A 68 6.72 -5.38 -3.77
N HIS A 69 5.74 -4.99 -4.58
CA HIS A 69 5.97 -4.33 -5.87
C HIS A 69 6.54 -2.92 -5.70
N ALA A 70 6.01 -2.14 -4.75
CA ALA A 70 6.55 -0.81 -4.43
C ALA A 70 8.02 -0.89 -3.97
N ILE A 71 8.34 -1.82 -3.06
CA ILE A 71 9.72 -2.04 -2.57
C ILE A 71 10.65 -2.47 -3.72
N ALA A 72 10.22 -3.37 -4.59
CA ALA A 72 11.02 -3.80 -5.73
C ALA A 72 11.32 -2.63 -6.67
N MET A 73 10.32 -1.80 -6.98
CA MET A 73 10.49 -0.63 -7.83
C MET A 73 11.38 0.44 -7.18
N LEU A 74 11.27 0.65 -5.86
CA LEU A 74 12.12 1.56 -5.11
C LEU A 74 13.58 1.08 -5.06
N TRP A 75 13.83 -0.23 -4.98
CA TRP A 75 15.20 -0.76 -5.08
C TRP A 75 15.78 -0.57 -6.47
N LEU A 76 14.97 -0.79 -7.51
CA LEU A 76 15.38 -0.51 -8.88
C LEU A 76 15.69 0.98 -9.07
N LEU A 77 14.85 1.88 -8.55
CA LEU A 77 15.09 3.33 -8.57
C LEU A 77 16.38 3.69 -7.85
N ALA A 78 16.60 3.16 -6.64
CA ALA A 78 17.82 3.43 -5.88
C ALA A 78 19.06 2.95 -6.63
N GLY A 79 19.02 1.76 -7.24
CA GLY A 79 20.11 1.25 -8.08
C GLY A 79 20.37 2.13 -9.30
N LEU A 80 19.33 2.53 -10.03
CA LEU A 80 19.44 3.42 -11.18
C LEU A 80 20.00 4.79 -10.79
N ALA A 81 19.56 5.36 -9.67
CA ALA A 81 20.05 6.63 -9.17
C ALA A 81 21.55 6.56 -8.79
N VAL A 82 22.00 5.46 -8.17
CA VAL A 82 23.44 5.24 -7.92
C VAL A 82 24.24 5.12 -9.23
N VAL A 83 23.70 4.42 -10.23
CA VAL A 83 24.33 4.30 -11.56
C VAL A 83 24.37 5.66 -12.28
N ALA A 84 23.30 6.47 -12.16
CA ALA A 84 23.25 7.83 -12.72
C ALA A 84 24.29 8.74 -12.06
N ALA A 85 24.40 8.72 -10.73
CA ALA A 85 25.45 9.42 -10.00
C ALA A 85 26.85 8.97 -10.45
N GLY A 86 27.07 7.66 -10.62
CA GLY A 86 28.32 7.12 -11.14
C GLY A 86 28.65 7.61 -12.57
N SER A 87 27.62 7.75 -13.41
CA SER A 87 27.75 8.26 -14.77
C SER A 87 28.12 9.74 -14.79
N GLU A 88 27.52 10.56 -13.92
CA GLU A 88 27.87 11.97 -13.76
C GLU A 88 29.26 12.15 -13.12
N ILE A 89 29.66 11.30 -12.17
CA ILE A 89 31.03 11.26 -11.64
C ILE A 89 32.02 10.96 -12.77
N TRP A 90 31.71 9.99 -13.64
CA TRP A 90 32.57 9.69 -14.78
C TRP A 90 32.69 10.88 -15.73
N ARG A 91 31.57 11.54 -16.06
CA ARG A 91 31.58 12.79 -16.83
C ARG A 91 32.45 13.86 -16.17
N TYR A 92 32.34 14.03 -14.86
CA TYR A 92 33.16 14.99 -14.11
C TYR A 92 34.66 14.68 -14.25
N VAL A 93 35.05 13.41 -14.15
CA VAL A 93 36.44 12.97 -14.36
C VAL A 93 36.89 13.23 -15.80
N LEU A 94 36.03 13.04 -16.80
CA LEU A 94 36.33 13.37 -18.19
C LEU A 94 36.57 14.87 -18.36
N LEU A 95 35.75 15.73 -17.75
CA LEU A 95 35.96 17.19 -17.77
C LEU A 95 37.31 17.58 -17.16
N LEU A 96 37.72 16.94 -16.05
CA LEU A 96 39.03 17.17 -15.45
C LEU A 96 40.17 16.73 -16.37
N ARG A 97 40.03 15.58 -17.06
CA ARG A 97 41.03 15.10 -18.02
C ARG A 97 41.12 15.97 -19.27
N SER A 98 39.98 16.48 -19.74
CA SER A 98 39.90 17.38 -20.90
C SER A 98 40.70 18.67 -20.70
N ARG A 99 41.06 19.03 -19.46
CA ARG A 99 41.95 20.16 -19.17
C ARG A 99 43.38 19.96 -19.69
N TYR A 100 43.83 18.71 -19.83
CA TYR A 100 45.20 18.37 -20.21
C TYR A 100 45.34 17.86 -21.65
N GLY A 101 44.25 17.81 -22.42
CA GLY A 101 44.26 17.35 -23.81
C GLY A 101 42.88 17.03 -24.33
N ALA A 102 42.76 16.87 -25.65
CA ALA A 102 41.50 16.52 -26.29
C ALA A 102 41.08 15.08 -25.95
N LEU A 103 39.82 14.90 -25.55
CA LEU A 103 39.23 13.58 -25.36
C LEU A 103 38.81 12.97 -26.70
N SER A 104 38.83 11.64 -26.78
CA SER A 104 38.29 10.95 -27.95
C SER A 104 36.76 11.08 -28.01
N SER A 105 36.23 11.30 -29.21
CA SER A 105 34.79 11.45 -29.44
C SER A 105 33.98 10.25 -28.94
N GLY A 106 34.51 9.03 -29.08
CA GLY A 106 33.85 7.81 -28.59
C GLY A 106 33.67 7.77 -27.08
N VAL A 107 34.64 8.26 -26.29
CA VAL A 107 34.54 8.28 -24.82
C VAL A 107 33.52 9.31 -24.35
N VAL A 108 33.49 10.48 -24.99
CA VAL A 108 32.50 11.52 -24.68
C VAL A 108 31.09 11.04 -25.04
N SER A 109 30.90 10.47 -26.23
CA SER A 109 29.61 9.92 -26.66
C SER A 109 29.11 8.79 -25.77
N ALA A 110 30.00 7.90 -25.30
CA ALA A 110 29.63 6.87 -24.34
C ALA A 110 29.14 7.48 -23.02
N SER A 111 29.89 8.44 -22.46
CA SER A 111 29.52 9.13 -21.23
C SER A 111 28.16 9.83 -21.35
N ASP A 112 27.91 10.52 -22.46
CA ASP A 112 26.63 11.17 -22.71
C ASP A 112 25.48 10.16 -22.80
N THR A 113 25.71 9.05 -23.49
CA THR A 113 24.73 7.96 -23.59
C THR A 113 24.35 7.43 -22.22
N PHE A 114 25.32 7.14 -21.35
CA PHE A 114 25.03 6.65 -19.98
C PHE A 114 24.23 7.66 -19.17
N VAL A 115 24.59 8.95 -19.23
CA VAL A 115 23.86 9.98 -18.49
C VAL A 115 22.42 10.12 -19.00
N TYR A 116 22.22 10.20 -20.32
CA TYR A 116 20.87 10.33 -20.89
C TYR A 116 20.01 9.08 -20.63
N THR A 117 20.53 7.89 -20.89
CA THR A 117 19.81 6.64 -20.65
C THR A 117 19.51 6.46 -19.16
N GLY A 118 20.47 6.76 -18.28
CA GLY A 118 20.29 6.74 -16.84
C GLY A 118 19.18 7.67 -16.38
N ALA A 119 19.18 8.92 -16.85
CA ALA A 119 18.16 9.91 -16.52
C ALA A 119 16.76 9.48 -17.00
N ILE A 120 16.64 8.98 -18.23
CA ILE A 120 15.36 8.52 -18.79
C ILE A 120 14.81 7.32 -18.00
N LEU A 121 15.67 6.33 -17.70
CA LEU A 121 15.27 5.16 -16.93
C LEU A 121 14.90 5.54 -15.49
N ALA A 122 15.68 6.38 -14.82
CA ALA A 122 15.40 6.86 -13.48
C ALA A 122 14.06 7.63 -13.43
N LEU A 123 13.77 8.45 -14.43
CA LEU A 123 12.49 9.16 -14.55
C LEU A 123 11.31 8.17 -14.70
N ALA A 124 11.42 7.22 -15.63
CA ALA A 124 10.35 6.26 -15.91
C ALA A 124 10.09 5.33 -14.71
N VAL A 125 11.14 4.75 -14.15
CA VAL A 125 11.08 3.90 -12.95
C VAL A 125 10.63 4.72 -11.74
N GLY A 126 11.09 5.96 -11.60
CA GLY A 126 10.71 6.88 -10.53
C GLY A 126 9.21 7.18 -10.54
N ALA A 127 8.63 7.48 -11.71
CA ALA A 127 7.20 7.69 -11.85
C ALA A 127 6.39 6.46 -11.41
N LEU A 128 6.83 5.26 -11.80
CA LEU A 128 6.17 4.01 -11.41
C LEU A 128 6.34 3.72 -9.91
N ALA A 129 7.53 3.98 -9.35
CA ALA A 129 7.81 3.83 -7.92
C ALA A 129 6.91 4.76 -7.09
N VAL A 130 6.76 6.03 -7.50
CA VAL A 130 5.88 7.01 -6.87
C VAL A 130 4.43 6.56 -6.95
N ALA A 131 3.95 6.17 -8.14
CA ALA A 131 2.58 5.69 -8.33
C ALA A 131 2.26 4.48 -7.44
N LEU A 132 3.15 3.48 -7.41
CA LEU A 132 3.02 2.29 -6.55
C LEU A 132 3.07 2.65 -5.07
N THR A 133 3.91 3.60 -4.67
CA THR A 133 4.04 4.05 -3.27
C THR A 133 2.80 4.80 -2.81
N ILE A 134 2.26 5.71 -3.63
CA ILE A 134 1.00 6.41 -3.34
C ILE A 134 -0.17 5.43 -3.28
N TRP A 135 -0.23 4.48 -4.22
CA TRP A 135 -1.24 3.43 -4.22
C TRP A 135 -1.14 2.55 -2.98
N TRP A 136 0.07 2.11 -2.61
CA TRP A 136 0.32 1.38 -1.38
C TRP A 136 -0.14 2.16 -0.15
N LEU A 137 0.20 3.46 -0.08
CA LEU A 137 -0.15 4.33 1.03
C LEU A 137 -1.66 4.50 1.16
N HIS A 138 -2.38 4.58 0.03
CA HIS A 138 -3.84 4.59 0.02
C HIS A 138 -4.43 3.30 0.61
N VAL A 139 -3.96 2.14 0.18
CA VAL A 139 -4.40 0.84 0.69
C VAL A 139 -4.03 0.66 2.18
N ALA A 140 -2.84 1.09 2.57
CA ALA A 140 -2.37 1.04 3.97
C ALA A 140 -3.23 1.91 4.89
N ARG A 141 -3.65 3.11 4.44
CA ARG A 141 -4.57 3.99 5.19
C ARG A 141 -5.93 3.33 5.41
N GLN A 142 -6.45 2.59 4.43
CA GLN A 142 -7.72 1.87 4.56
C GLN A 142 -7.59 0.73 5.56
N ALA A 143 -6.55 -0.10 5.44
CA ALA A 143 -6.29 -1.19 6.37
C ALA A 143 -6.05 -0.68 7.81
N ALA A 144 -5.33 0.43 7.97
CA ALA A 144 -5.11 1.04 9.27
C ALA A 144 -6.41 1.54 9.92
N ALA A 145 -7.34 2.09 9.14
CA ALA A 145 -8.63 2.54 9.65
C ALA A 145 -9.50 1.38 10.16
N GLU A 146 -9.45 0.22 9.49
CA GLU A 146 -10.14 -0.99 9.95
C GLU A 146 -9.54 -1.55 11.23
N VAL A 147 -8.19 -1.56 11.33
CA VAL A 147 -7.48 -2.08 12.51
C VAL A 147 -7.62 -1.15 13.72
N ALA A 148 -7.59 0.17 13.51
CA ALA A 148 -7.66 1.16 14.58
C ALA A 148 -9.10 1.52 14.99
N GLY A 149 -10.11 1.15 14.20
CA GLY A 149 -11.52 1.41 14.48
C GLY A 149 -11.97 2.86 14.25
N TYR A 150 -11.13 3.70 13.65
CA TYR A 150 -11.48 5.08 13.27
C TYR A 150 -10.86 5.47 11.93
N SER A 151 -11.54 6.35 11.20
CA SER A 151 -11.07 6.88 9.92
C SER A 151 -10.18 8.12 10.08
N SER A 152 -9.19 8.28 9.22
CA SER A 152 -8.43 9.54 9.09
C SER A 152 -9.37 10.71 8.79
N GLY A 153 -9.11 11.89 9.37
CA GLY A 153 -9.86 13.13 9.09
C GLY A 153 -9.67 13.68 7.67
N ARG A 154 -8.60 13.30 6.97
CA ARG A 154 -8.34 13.73 5.58
C ARG A 154 -9.14 12.89 4.58
N THR A 155 -9.85 13.57 3.68
CA THR A 155 -10.60 12.91 2.59
C THR A 155 -9.67 12.30 1.55
N THR A 156 -10.15 11.28 0.80
CA THR A 156 -9.37 10.63 -0.27
C THR A 156 -8.89 11.63 -1.33
N ARG A 157 -9.72 12.62 -1.69
CA ARG A 157 -9.34 13.67 -2.64
C ARG A 157 -8.20 14.55 -2.11
N GLN A 158 -8.30 15.01 -0.86
CA GLN A 158 -7.24 15.80 -0.23
C GLN A 158 -5.93 15.02 -0.09
N PHE A 159 -6.01 13.70 0.14
CA PHE A 159 -4.84 12.82 0.14
C PHE A 159 -4.15 12.81 -1.23
N PHE A 160 -4.88 12.55 -2.32
CA PHE A 160 -4.28 12.49 -3.65
C PHE A 160 -3.75 13.86 -4.10
N TRP A 161 -4.51 14.95 -3.90
CA TRP A 161 -4.02 16.29 -4.23
C TRP A 161 -2.79 16.67 -3.41
N GLY A 162 -2.78 16.34 -2.13
CA GLY A 162 -1.65 16.60 -1.26
C GLY A 162 -0.39 15.83 -1.67
N MET A 163 -0.53 14.62 -2.23
CA MET A 163 0.59 13.79 -2.68
C MET A 163 1.06 14.08 -4.11
N LEU A 164 0.16 14.51 -5.00
CA LEU A 164 0.48 14.70 -6.42
C LEU A 164 0.96 16.11 -6.75
N LEU A 165 0.57 17.12 -5.97
CA LEU A 165 0.96 18.50 -6.24
C LEU A 165 2.40 18.76 -5.76
N PRO A 166 3.33 19.11 -6.67
CA PRO A 166 4.69 19.48 -6.28
C PRO A 166 4.69 20.65 -5.29
N GLY A 167 5.65 20.67 -4.37
CA GLY A 167 5.70 21.67 -3.29
C GLY A 167 4.75 21.35 -2.12
N ILE A 168 3.45 21.18 -2.38
CA ILE A 168 2.48 20.78 -1.33
C ILE A 168 2.84 19.41 -0.77
N ASN A 169 3.26 18.48 -1.64
CA ASN A 169 3.70 17.15 -1.27
C ASN A 169 4.88 17.18 -0.27
N LEU A 170 5.76 18.19 -0.34
CA LEU A 170 6.86 18.32 0.62
C LEU A 170 6.36 18.46 2.06
N ALA A 171 5.21 19.12 2.28
CA ALA A 171 4.62 19.25 3.61
C ALA A 171 3.66 18.09 3.94
N VAL A 172 2.81 17.70 2.99
CA VAL A 172 1.74 16.73 3.24
C VAL A 172 2.27 15.31 3.43
N ALA A 173 3.34 14.91 2.71
CA ALA A 173 3.82 13.53 2.75
C ALA A 173 4.19 13.07 4.17
N GLY A 174 4.99 13.87 4.89
CA GLY A 174 5.39 13.57 6.26
C GLY A 174 4.20 13.48 7.21
N SER A 175 3.20 14.37 7.06
CA SER A 175 1.98 14.34 7.88
C SER A 175 1.18 13.06 7.66
N VAL A 176 1.08 12.57 6.42
CA VAL A 176 0.34 11.34 6.12
C VAL A 176 1.07 10.11 6.64
N PHE A 177 2.39 10.05 6.55
CA PHE A 177 3.16 8.96 7.16
C PHE A 177 3.03 8.97 8.70
N ALA A 178 2.98 10.14 9.33
CA ALA A 178 2.75 10.27 10.76
C ALA A 178 1.33 9.83 11.18
N GLU A 179 0.30 10.21 10.41
CA GLU A 179 -1.08 9.74 10.59
C GLU A 179 -1.17 8.21 10.47
N LEU A 180 -0.47 7.63 9.48
CA LEU A 180 -0.44 6.19 9.27
C LEU A 180 0.31 5.45 10.38
N GLU A 181 1.45 5.98 10.83
CA GLU A 181 2.20 5.43 11.97
C GLU A 181 1.35 5.43 13.25
N HIS A 182 0.66 6.54 13.53
CA HIS A 182 -0.23 6.69 14.67
C HIS A 182 -1.36 5.65 14.66
N ALA A 183 -2.02 5.47 13.51
CA ALA A 183 -3.07 4.46 13.34
C ALA A 183 -2.53 3.03 13.40
N ALA A 184 -1.36 2.77 12.81
CA ALA A 184 -0.72 1.44 12.83
C ALA A 184 -0.28 1.02 14.24
N GLU A 185 0.11 1.97 15.09
CA GLU A 185 0.42 1.75 16.50
C GLU A 185 -0.82 1.65 17.41
N ARG A 186 -2.04 1.77 16.85
CA ARG A 186 -3.32 1.73 17.57
C ARG A 186 -3.42 2.73 18.72
N ARG A 187 -2.84 3.92 18.53
CA ARG A 187 -2.95 5.02 19.50
C ARG A 187 -4.35 5.61 19.51
N ASP A 188 -4.69 6.29 20.60
CA ASP A 188 -6.01 6.90 20.74
C ASP A 188 -6.27 7.96 19.67
N ARG A 189 -7.54 8.11 19.30
CA ARG A 189 -7.99 9.06 18.28
C ARG A 189 -7.76 10.52 18.70
N GLU A 190 -7.83 10.80 20.01
CA GLU A 190 -7.71 12.16 20.56
C GLU A 190 -6.25 12.64 20.61
N ASP A 191 -5.30 11.71 20.59
CA ASP A 191 -3.88 12.04 20.57
C ASP A 191 -3.45 12.59 19.21
N ARG A 192 -2.70 13.70 19.24
CA ARG A 192 -2.15 14.29 18.02
C ARG A 192 -1.11 13.35 17.40
N PRO A 193 -1.21 13.02 16.09
CA PRO A 193 -0.20 12.24 15.39
C PRO A 193 1.16 12.93 15.45
N LYS A 194 2.17 12.25 15.99
CA LYS A 194 3.55 12.75 16.04
C LYS A 194 4.45 11.84 15.21
N PRO A 195 5.22 12.37 14.25
CA PRO A 195 6.11 11.55 13.44
C PRO A 195 7.19 10.92 14.32
N GLY A 196 7.36 9.61 14.18
CA GLY A 196 8.49 8.88 14.78
C GLY A 196 9.83 9.34 14.20
N ARG A 197 10.93 8.88 14.81
CA ARG A 197 12.29 9.28 14.41
C ARG A 197 12.59 8.96 12.95
N LEU A 198 12.16 7.79 12.47
CA LEU A 198 12.37 7.37 11.08
C LEU A 198 11.58 8.25 10.10
N VAL A 199 10.32 8.58 10.41
CA VAL A 199 9.49 9.49 9.59
C VAL A 199 10.11 10.89 9.54
N LYS A 200 10.63 11.40 10.66
CA LYS A 200 11.32 12.71 10.70
C LYS A 200 12.55 12.74 9.80
N TRP A 201 13.42 11.73 9.88
CA TRP A 201 14.61 11.64 9.02
C TRP A 201 14.23 11.53 7.55
N TRP A 202 13.31 10.63 7.21
CA TRP A 202 12.81 10.49 5.85
C TRP A 202 12.20 11.79 5.34
N TRP A 203 11.42 12.48 6.17
CA TRP A 203 10.74 13.71 5.78
C TRP A 203 11.72 14.87 5.59
N GLY A 204 12.72 15.00 6.45
CA GLY A 204 13.80 15.96 6.27
C GLY A 204 14.59 15.70 4.98
N LEU A 205 14.88 14.42 4.69
CA LEU A 205 15.57 14.03 3.47
C LEU A 205 14.72 14.29 2.21
N TRP A 206 13.42 14.01 2.27
CA TRP A 206 12.45 14.30 1.20
C TRP A 206 12.39 15.80 0.87
N ILE A 207 12.38 16.66 1.90
CA ILE A 207 12.42 18.11 1.71
C ILE A 207 13.75 18.54 1.10
N ALA A 208 14.88 18.02 1.62
CA ALA A 208 16.20 18.31 1.09
C ALA A 208 16.32 17.90 -0.40
N ASP A 209 15.80 16.73 -0.75
CA ASP A 209 15.77 16.20 -2.12
C ASP A 209 14.92 17.05 -3.05
N GLY A 210 13.72 17.46 -2.61
CA GLY A 210 12.87 18.36 -3.38
C GLY A 210 13.49 19.73 -3.61
N VAL A 211 14.14 20.31 -2.58
CA VAL A 211 14.84 21.59 -2.68
C VAL A 211 16.05 21.46 -3.61
N LEU A 212 16.86 20.42 -3.44
CA LEU A 212 18.03 20.20 -4.28
C LEU A 212 17.64 19.97 -5.74
N THR A 213 16.59 19.18 -5.99
CA THR A 213 16.04 18.97 -7.33
C THR A 213 15.59 20.29 -7.96
N ALA A 214 14.87 21.13 -7.21
CA ALA A 214 14.46 22.44 -7.69
C ALA A 214 15.66 23.34 -8.02
N VAL A 215 16.68 23.36 -7.15
CA VAL A 215 17.94 24.07 -7.39
C VAL A 215 18.62 23.54 -8.65
N THR A 216 18.74 22.22 -8.81
CA THR A 216 19.33 21.58 -9.99
C THR A 216 18.60 21.96 -11.27
N ILE A 217 17.26 21.97 -11.28
CA ILE A 217 16.45 22.39 -12.44
C ILE A 217 16.69 23.86 -12.77
N ILE A 218 16.61 24.76 -11.77
CA ILE A 218 16.85 26.19 -11.96
C ILE A 218 18.28 26.44 -12.45
N TRP A 219 19.24 25.66 -11.98
CA TRP A 219 20.64 25.78 -12.36
C TRP A 219 20.89 25.46 -13.84
N ARG A 220 20.05 24.61 -14.46
CA ARG A 220 20.15 24.28 -15.90
C ARG A 220 19.96 25.50 -16.81
N PHE A 221 19.37 26.58 -16.32
CA PHE A 221 19.22 27.82 -17.07
C PHE A 221 20.45 28.74 -16.99
N ARG A 222 21.46 28.41 -16.17
CA ARG A 222 22.70 29.20 -16.09
C ARG A 222 23.66 28.82 -17.21
N GLY A 223 24.15 29.84 -17.92
CA GLY A 223 25.22 29.69 -18.92
C GLY A 223 26.62 29.77 -18.30
N GLY A 224 27.60 29.26 -19.04
CA GLY A 224 29.03 29.35 -18.70
C GLY A 224 29.65 28.02 -18.28
N VAL A 225 30.97 27.89 -18.48
CA VAL A 225 31.72 26.65 -18.23
C VAL A 225 31.69 26.24 -16.76
N GLN A 226 31.85 27.20 -15.84
CA GLN A 226 31.77 26.94 -14.41
C GLN A 226 30.38 26.46 -13.99
N ALA A 227 29.32 27.08 -14.52
CA ALA A 227 27.96 26.68 -14.24
C ALA A 227 27.64 25.25 -14.71
N GLN A 228 28.22 24.83 -15.84
CA GLN A 228 28.12 23.44 -16.33
C GLN A 228 28.83 22.45 -15.40
N ALA A 229 30.03 22.79 -14.91
CA ALA A 229 30.76 21.94 -13.96
C ALA A 229 30.00 21.81 -12.62
N ASP A 230 29.51 22.92 -12.07
CA ASP A 230 28.67 22.92 -10.86
C ASP A 230 27.38 22.12 -11.08
N GLY A 231 26.82 22.17 -12.29
CA GLY A 231 25.64 21.39 -12.69
C GLY A 231 25.86 19.87 -12.63
N VAL A 232 27.07 19.39 -12.92
CA VAL A 232 27.42 17.96 -12.77
C VAL A 232 27.43 17.57 -11.29
N VAL A 233 28.03 18.39 -10.44
CA VAL A 233 28.06 18.14 -8.98
C VAL A 233 26.65 18.13 -8.40
N LEU A 234 25.81 19.08 -8.79
CA LEU A 234 24.40 19.13 -8.40
C LEU A 234 23.64 17.88 -8.84
N ALA A 235 23.88 17.37 -10.05
CA ALA A 235 23.28 16.14 -10.53
C ALA A 235 23.69 14.93 -9.67
N ILE A 236 24.99 14.77 -9.40
CA ILE A 236 25.51 13.70 -8.52
C ILE A 236 24.84 13.74 -7.14
N LEU A 237 24.77 14.93 -6.53
CA LEU A 237 24.14 15.08 -5.22
C LEU A 237 22.64 14.77 -5.27
N THR A 238 21.94 15.21 -6.32
CA THR A 238 20.51 14.93 -6.51
C THR A 238 20.26 13.44 -6.66
N ASP A 239 21.03 12.74 -7.47
CA ASP A 239 20.89 11.31 -7.69
C ASP A 239 21.17 10.50 -6.42
N LEU A 240 22.23 10.84 -5.68
CA LEU A 240 22.55 10.17 -4.41
C LEU A 240 21.48 10.43 -3.33
N LEU A 241 20.94 11.64 -3.30
CA LEU A 241 19.88 12.00 -2.35
C LEU A 241 18.57 11.28 -2.69
N GLY A 242 18.21 11.21 -3.97
CA GLY A 242 17.09 10.41 -4.47
C GLY A 242 17.23 8.93 -4.14
N ALA A 243 18.44 8.36 -4.27
CA ALA A 243 18.72 6.99 -3.85
C ALA A 243 18.50 6.79 -2.34
N ALA A 244 18.99 7.72 -1.52
CA ALA A 244 18.83 7.68 -0.07
C ALA A 244 17.34 7.82 0.36
N VAL A 245 16.58 8.70 -0.30
CA VAL A 245 15.13 8.83 -0.12
C VAL A 245 14.42 7.53 -0.48
N ALA A 246 14.76 6.90 -1.60
CA ALA A 246 14.16 5.62 -2.01
C ALA A 246 14.43 4.52 -0.96
N VAL A 247 15.66 4.42 -0.45
CA VAL A 247 16.02 3.46 0.61
C VAL A 247 15.26 3.74 1.91
N LEU A 248 15.20 4.99 2.37
CA LEU A 248 14.44 5.33 3.58
C LEU A 248 12.94 5.06 3.38
N THR A 249 12.39 5.27 2.17
CA THR A 249 11.01 4.92 1.83
C THR A 249 10.79 3.42 1.95
N ILE A 250 11.71 2.59 1.47
CA ILE A 250 11.67 1.12 1.65
C ILE A 250 11.63 0.75 3.13
N LEU A 251 12.48 1.37 3.96
CA LEU A 251 12.52 1.10 5.40
C LEU A 251 11.21 1.48 6.09
N LEU A 252 10.62 2.62 5.72
CA LEU A 252 9.30 3.04 6.21
C LEU A 252 8.21 2.05 5.84
N ILE A 253 8.11 1.68 4.55
CA ILE A 253 7.12 0.70 4.07
C ILE A 253 7.29 -0.61 4.84
N ARG A 254 8.51 -1.14 4.95
CA ARG A 254 8.78 -2.39 5.68
C ARG A 254 8.35 -2.30 7.15
N ARG A 255 8.64 -1.19 7.83
CA ARG A 255 8.22 -0.99 9.23
C ARG A 255 6.70 -0.95 9.35
N LEU A 256 6.03 -0.18 8.51
CA LEU A 256 4.57 -0.02 8.56
C LEU A 256 3.82 -1.30 8.17
N VAL A 257 4.32 -2.05 7.18
CA VAL A 257 3.79 -3.39 6.86
C VAL A 257 3.90 -4.33 8.05
N LYS A 258 5.03 -4.32 8.78
CA LYS A 258 5.18 -5.14 10.00
C LYS A 258 4.17 -4.77 11.09
N LEU A 259 3.86 -3.48 11.26
CA LEU A 259 2.88 -3.01 12.25
C LEU A 259 1.44 -3.35 11.85
N LEU A 260 1.09 -3.19 10.57
CA LEU A 260 -0.26 -3.42 10.06
C LEU A 260 -0.57 -4.92 9.85
N ALA A 261 0.43 -5.72 9.50
CA ALA A 261 0.31 -7.11 9.09
C ALA A 261 1.31 -8.01 9.84
N PRO A 262 1.24 -8.12 11.19
CA PRO A 262 2.24 -8.81 11.98
C PRO A 262 2.32 -10.31 11.68
N ILE A 263 1.20 -10.91 11.27
CA ILE A 263 1.10 -12.33 10.96
C ILE A 263 1.01 -12.50 9.43
N ASP A 264 1.97 -13.22 8.85
CA ASP A 264 1.91 -13.62 7.45
C ASP A 264 1.17 -14.96 7.37
N ALA A 265 -0.10 -14.91 6.97
CA ALA A 265 -0.93 -16.10 6.81
C ALA A 265 -0.33 -17.12 5.82
N ALA A 266 0.52 -16.68 4.88
CA ALA A 266 1.22 -17.57 3.96
C ALA A 266 2.42 -18.29 4.62
N THR A 267 2.97 -17.74 5.71
CA THR A 267 4.03 -18.39 6.51
C THR A 267 3.49 -19.30 7.60
N LEU A 268 2.21 -19.13 7.96
CA LEU A 268 1.54 -20.07 8.85
C LEU A 268 1.45 -21.42 8.12
N ARG A 269 2.35 -22.34 8.45
CA ARG A 269 2.11 -23.76 8.17
C ARG A 269 0.80 -24.10 8.88
N PRO A 270 -0.25 -24.57 8.18
CA PRO A 270 -1.48 -24.96 8.84
C PRO A 270 -1.15 -26.15 9.75
N MET A 271 -0.89 -25.86 11.03
CA MET A 271 -0.71 -26.89 12.02
C MET A 271 -2.07 -27.50 12.28
N ARG A 272 -2.27 -28.73 11.81
CA ARG A 272 -3.46 -29.51 12.12
C ARG A 272 -3.29 -30.03 13.54
N VAL A 273 -4.16 -29.61 14.45
CA VAL A 273 -4.26 -30.24 15.77
C VAL A 273 -4.74 -31.68 15.53
N VAL A 274 -3.82 -32.65 15.62
CA VAL A 274 -4.12 -34.08 15.42
C VAL A 274 -4.78 -34.67 16.68
N ARG A 275 -4.36 -34.20 17.85
CA ARG A 275 -4.86 -34.64 19.15
C ARG A 275 -4.65 -33.54 20.17
N VAL A 276 -5.64 -33.33 21.04
CA VAL A 276 -5.47 -32.55 22.27
C VAL A 276 -5.38 -33.57 23.39
N ALA A 277 -4.23 -33.64 24.06
CA ALA A 277 -4.08 -34.39 25.30
C ALA A 277 -4.54 -33.48 26.46
N ASP A 278 -5.16 -34.07 27.48
CA ASP A 278 -5.50 -33.39 28.75
C ASP A 278 -6.52 -32.24 28.66
N ALA A 279 -7.35 -32.20 27.62
CA ALA A 279 -8.51 -31.32 27.61
C ALA A 279 -9.57 -31.86 28.59
N PRO A 280 -10.16 -31.01 29.45
CA PRO A 280 -11.32 -31.41 30.25
C PRO A 280 -12.44 -31.88 29.33
N GLU A 281 -13.18 -32.92 29.75
CA GLU A 281 -14.26 -33.47 28.95
C GLU A 281 -15.23 -32.33 28.56
N PRO A 282 -15.43 -32.09 27.25
CA PRO A 282 -16.34 -31.04 26.83
C PRO A 282 -17.74 -31.40 27.33
N PRO A 283 -18.54 -30.42 27.81
CA PRO A 283 -19.89 -30.70 28.26
C PRO A 283 -20.66 -31.32 27.11
N LEU A 284 -21.07 -32.58 27.30
CA LEU A 284 -21.88 -33.31 26.32
C LEU A 284 -23.17 -32.52 26.12
N ARG A 285 -23.46 -32.13 24.86
CA ARG A 285 -24.75 -31.51 24.55
C ARG A 285 -25.87 -32.45 24.97
N ALA A 286 -26.71 -32.00 25.90
CA ALA A 286 -27.87 -32.76 26.38
C ALA A 286 -28.87 -33.08 25.25
N THR A 287 -28.88 -32.28 24.18
CA THR A 287 -29.75 -32.45 23.03
C THR A 287 -28.96 -32.69 21.76
N ARG A 288 -29.21 -33.85 21.14
CA ARG A 288 -28.73 -34.20 19.81
C ARG A 288 -29.55 -33.44 18.77
N ALA A 289 -28.91 -32.91 17.74
CA ALA A 289 -29.63 -32.44 16.57
C ALA A 289 -30.26 -33.65 15.86
N PHE A 290 -31.54 -33.55 15.50
CA PHE A 290 -32.26 -34.58 14.74
C PHE A 290 -31.48 -34.90 13.44
N GLY A 291 -31.12 -36.18 13.23
CA GLY A 291 -30.60 -36.67 11.94
C GLY A 291 -29.15 -37.13 11.84
N SER A 292 -28.35 -37.22 12.92
CA SER A 292 -26.99 -37.79 12.83
C SER A 292 -26.99 -39.33 12.91
N THR A 293 -26.54 -40.03 11.87
CA THR A 293 -26.32 -41.49 11.87
C THR A 293 -25.10 -41.91 12.71
N ARG A 294 -25.10 -43.18 13.16
CA ARG A 294 -24.01 -43.81 13.93
C ARG A 294 -22.75 -43.98 13.08
#